data_AF-A0A0P9N453-F1
#
_entry.id   AF-A0A0P9N453-F1
#
_cell.length_a   1.000
_cell.length_b   1.000
_cell.length_c   1.000
_cell.angle_alpha   90.00
_cell.angle_beta   90.00
_cell.angle_gamma   90.00
#
_symmetry.space_group_name_H-M   'P 1'
#
loop_
_entity.id
_entity.type
_entity.pdbx_description
1 polymer ?
#
loop_
_entity_poly.entity_id
_entity_poly.type
_entity_poly.pdbx_seq_one_letter_code
_entity_poly.pdbx_strand_id
1 'polypeptide(L)'
;FIDRRTGEIRQTQIFVAVLGASSYTFAEATWSQKLPDWLGSHARCFAFFGGTSQILVPDNLRSGVTKAHRYEPDINPSYRDLAEHYGVAVLPARSRKPRDKAKVEVGVQVVERWILAALRNRQFFSLGELNTAISVLLERLNQRPFKKLPGSRRSAFETIDQPALQPLPEHPYVYAEWKKVRVHIDYHVEVDGHYYSVPYQLVKHQLEVRLTAQTVECFHANQRVASHLRSQHKGRHTTQTEHMPKSHREHAEWTPQRLIRWAEQTGPNTAGVIAYILERRIHPQHGFRACLGILRLSKQHGEERLEAACQRALAL
;
A
#
# COMPACT_ATOMS: atom_id res chain seq x y z
N PHE A 1 17.10 -2.43 -7.39
CA PHE A 1 17.00 -1.86 -8.74
C PHE A 1 17.21 -0.34 -8.63
N ILE A 2 17.52 0.35 -9.73
CA ILE A 2 17.89 1.78 -9.77
C ILE A 2 16.67 2.60 -10.19
N ASP A 3 16.28 3.58 -9.38
CA ASP A 3 15.22 4.54 -9.75
C ASP A 3 15.71 5.39 -10.94
N ARG A 4 15.02 5.31 -12.08
CA ARG A 4 15.44 6.03 -13.31
C ARG A 4 15.47 7.54 -13.15
N ARG A 5 14.69 8.09 -12.21
CA ARG A 5 14.52 9.53 -12.03
C ARG A 5 15.51 10.09 -11.02
N THR A 6 15.85 9.32 -9.98
CA THR A 6 16.72 9.79 -8.89
C THR A 6 18.10 9.16 -8.89
N GLY A 7 18.32 8.06 -9.63
CA GLY A 7 19.54 7.27 -9.57
C GLY A 7 19.71 6.48 -8.26
N GLU A 8 18.72 6.55 -7.36
CA GLU A 8 18.78 5.91 -6.05
C GLU A 8 18.64 4.38 -6.17
N ILE A 9 19.49 3.65 -5.44
CA ILE A 9 19.42 2.20 -5.37
C ILE A 9 18.37 1.82 -4.31
N ARG A 10 17.28 1.20 -4.76
CA ARG A 10 16.26 0.64 -3.85
C ARG A 10 16.45 -0.85 -3.68
N GLN A 11 16.58 -1.26 -2.42
CA GLN A 11 16.61 -2.67 -2.03
C GLN A 11 15.20 -3.26 -2.05
N THR A 12 15.07 -4.42 -2.66
CA THR A 12 13.84 -5.23 -2.71
C THR A 12 14.04 -6.48 -1.88
N GLN A 13 12.94 -7.12 -1.49
CA GLN A 13 12.93 -8.39 -0.79
C GLN A 13 12.59 -9.50 -1.79
N ILE A 14 13.01 -10.74 -1.50
CA ILE A 14 12.64 -11.90 -2.31
C ILE A 14 11.63 -12.72 -1.51
N PHE A 15 10.43 -12.87 -2.06
CA PHE A 15 9.45 -13.81 -1.57
C PHE A 15 9.74 -15.18 -2.18
N VAL A 16 9.75 -16.23 -1.35
CA VAL A 16 9.95 -17.61 -1.80
C VAL A 16 8.88 -18.50 -1.18
N ALA A 17 8.25 -19.33 -2.01
CA ALA A 17 7.34 -20.37 -1.57
C ALA A 17 7.69 -21.70 -2.25
N VAL A 18 7.49 -22.80 -1.54
CA VAL A 18 7.86 -24.14 -2.01
C VAL A 18 6.77 -25.13 -1.65
N LEU A 19 6.30 -25.91 -2.64
CA LEU A 19 5.38 -27.02 -2.40
C LEU A 19 6.10 -28.19 -1.72
N GLY A 20 5.49 -28.75 -0.68
CA GLY A 20 6.16 -29.71 0.20
C GLY A 20 6.62 -30.99 -0.48
N ALA A 21 5.81 -31.54 -1.40
CA ALA A 21 6.09 -32.81 -2.05
C ALA A 21 7.07 -32.66 -3.22
N SER A 22 6.70 -31.93 -4.29
CA SER A 22 7.56 -31.75 -5.47
C SER A 22 8.77 -30.86 -5.25
N SER A 23 8.76 -30.04 -4.18
CA SER A 23 9.69 -28.92 -4.01
C SER A 23 9.62 -27.89 -5.16
N TYR A 24 8.50 -27.83 -5.88
CA TYR A 24 8.23 -26.82 -6.90
C TYR A 24 8.22 -25.45 -6.26
N THR A 25 9.04 -24.56 -6.81
CA THR A 25 9.41 -23.30 -6.17
C THR A 25 8.79 -22.15 -6.91
N PHE A 26 8.23 -21.21 -6.14
CA PHE A 26 7.87 -19.88 -6.59
C PHE A 26 8.85 -18.88 -5.97
N ALA A 27 9.27 -17.89 -6.75
CA ALA A 27 10.07 -16.78 -6.25
C ALA A 27 9.71 -15.49 -6.99
N GLU A 28 9.63 -14.39 -6.27
CA GLU A 28 9.47 -13.06 -6.84
C GLU A 28 10.17 -11.99 -5.99
N ALA A 29 10.55 -10.89 -6.60
CA ALA A 29 10.93 -9.69 -5.90
C ALA A 29 9.67 -8.89 -5.49
N THR A 30 9.69 -8.41 -4.26
CA THR A 30 8.65 -7.57 -3.66
C THR A 30 9.27 -6.37 -2.95
N TRP A 31 8.49 -5.31 -2.74
CA TRP A 31 9.01 -4.05 -2.19
C TRP A 31 9.44 -4.17 -0.73
N SER A 32 8.65 -4.83 0.09
CA SER A 32 8.88 -4.90 1.52
C SER A 32 8.31 -6.18 2.13
N GLN A 33 8.61 -6.39 3.41
CA GLN A 33 8.00 -7.46 4.22
C GLN A 33 6.71 -7.01 4.92
N LYS A 34 6.16 -5.83 4.55
CA LYS A 34 4.91 -5.33 5.13
C LYS A 34 3.74 -6.18 4.65
N LEU A 35 2.67 -6.17 5.43
CA LEU A 35 1.46 -6.95 5.19
C LEU A 35 0.88 -6.83 3.76
N PRO A 36 0.75 -5.64 3.13
CA PRO A 36 0.21 -5.54 1.77
C PRO A 36 1.06 -6.30 0.75
N ASP A 37 2.37 -6.14 0.82
CA ASP A 37 3.33 -6.77 -0.08
C ASP A 37 3.39 -8.29 0.18
N TRP A 38 3.34 -8.70 1.45
CA TRP A 38 3.35 -10.08 1.88
C TRP A 38 2.11 -10.85 1.39
N LEU A 39 0.90 -10.31 1.62
CA LEU A 39 -0.35 -10.91 1.19
C LEU A 39 -0.50 -10.89 -0.33
N GLY A 40 -0.08 -9.80 -0.98
CA GLY A 40 -0.02 -9.72 -2.43
C GLY A 40 0.90 -10.79 -3.05
N SER A 41 2.01 -11.12 -2.38
CA SER A 41 2.94 -12.16 -2.84
C SER A 41 2.33 -13.56 -2.72
N HIS A 42 1.50 -13.81 -1.69
CA HIS A 42 0.73 -15.06 -1.57
C HIS A 42 -0.30 -15.21 -2.70
N ALA A 43 -1.05 -14.15 -3.00
CA ALA A 43 -2.01 -14.17 -4.09
C ALA A 43 -1.34 -14.50 -5.44
N ARG A 44 -0.20 -13.86 -5.75
CA ARG A 44 0.59 -14.16 -6.97
C ARG A 44 1.19 -15.56 -6.95
N CYS A 45 1.63 -16.04 -5.79
CA CYS A 45 2.12 -17.40 -5.59
C CYS A 45 1.05 -18.46 -5.90
N PHE A 46 -0.16 -18.30 -5.36
CA PHE A 46 -1.28 -19.21 -5.63
C PHE A 46 -1.69 -19.17 -7.10
N ALA A 47 -1.72 -17.99 -7.72
CA ALA A 47 -1.93 -17.85 -9.15
C ALA A 47 -0.85 -18.59 -9.97
N PHE A 48 0.42 -18.50 -9.57
CA PHE A 48 1.53 -19.21 -10.23
C PHE A 48 1.40 -20.74 -10.13
N PHE A 49 0.96 -21.25 -8.98
CA PHE A 49 0.68 -22.68 -8.83
C PHE A 49 -0.61 -23.13 -9.54
N GLY A 50 -1.50 -22.20 -9.89
CA GLY A 50 -2.81 -22.50 -10.47
C GLY A 50 -3.81 -23.07 -9.46
N GLY A 51 -3.55 -22.89 -8.17
CA GLY A 51 -4.35 -23.46 -7.08
C GLY A 51 -3.72 -23.23 -5.72
N THR A 52 -4.40 -23.66 -4.67
CA THR A 52 -3.97 -23.51 -3.27
C THR A 52 -3.73 -24.87 -2.62
N SER A 53 -2.75 -24.92 -1.71
CA SER A 53 -2.57 -26.09 -0.83
C SER A 53 -3.50 -25.98 0.37
N GLN A 54 -3.85 -27.11 1.00
CA GLN A 54 -4.69 -27.11 2.21
C GLN A 54 -4.02 -26.39 3.39
N ILE A 55 -2.69 -26.43 3.44
CA ILE A 55 -1.89 -25.85 4.52
C ILE A 55 -0.85 -24.90 3.95
N LEU A 56 -0.75 -23.72 4.54
CA LEU A 56 0.30 -22.75 4.33
C LEU A 56 1.14 -22.63 5.60
N VAL A 57 2.45 -22.82 5.46
CA VAL A 57 3.40 -22.73 6.58
C VAL A 57 4.29 -21.50 6.39
N PRO A 58 3.92 -20.34 6.95
CA PRO A 58 4.74 -19.13 6.86
C PRO A 58 5.97 -19.24 7.76
N ASP A 59 7.10 -18.75 7.25
CA ASP A 59 8.37 -18.72 7.97
C ASP A 59 8.42 -17.62 9.05
N ASN A 60 7.67 -16.53 8.84
CA ASN A 60 7.77 -15.31 9.63
C ASN A 60 6.52 -15.04 10.48
N LEU A 61 6.64 -15.25 11.79
CA LEU A 61 5.60 -14.92 12.79
C LEU A 61 5.41 -13.41 12.93
N ARG A 62 6.35 -12.51 12.57
CA ARG A 62 6.21 -11.08 12.91
C ARG A 62 5.31 -10.26 11.98
N SER A 63 5.22 -10.60 10.70
CA SER A 63 4.28 -9.94 9.76
C SER A 63 2.88 -10.54 9.80
N GLY A 64 2.74 -11.77 10.31
CA GLY A 64 1.48 -12.49 10.43
C GLY A 64 0.91 -12.65 11.84
N VAL A 65 1.62 -12.24 12.90
CA VAL A 65 1.18 -12.48 14.30
C VAL A 65 1.36 -11.23 15.16
N THR A 66 0.26 -10.76 15.75
CA THR A 66 0.22 -9.59 16.62
C THR A 66 0.76 -9.89 18.02
N LYS A 67 0.58 -11.13 18.52
CA LYS A 67 1.22 -11.70 19.72
C LYS A 67 1.34 -13.22 19.56
N ALA A 68 2.53 -13.77 19.77
CA ALA A 68 2.76 -15.21 19.70
C ALA A 68 2.26 -15.92 20.97
N HIS A 69 1.00 -16.37 20.99
CA HIS A 69 0.50 -17.31 21.99
C HIS A 69 0.71 -18.76 21.54
N ARG A 70 1.09 -19.62 22.50
CA ARG A 70 1.57 -20.99 22.27
C ARG A 70 0.48 -22.00 21.85
N TYR A 71 -0.79 -21.61 21.89
CA TYR A 71 -1.94 -22.49 21.61
C TYR A 71 -2.84 -21.94 20.49
N GLU A 72 -2.99 -20.61 20.38
CA GLU A 72 -3.63 -19.92 19.26
C GLU A 72 -2.77 -18.69 18.94
N PRO A 73 -1.98 -18.70 17.85
CA PRO A 73 -1.35 -17.47 17.41
C PRO A 73 -2.45 -16.55 16.92
N ASP A 74 -2.54 -15.32 17.47
CA ASP A 74 -3.42 -14.28 16.93
C ASP A 74 -2.90 -13.90 15.53
N ILE A 75 -3.36 -14.64 14.54
CA ILE A 75 -3.12 -14.39 13.12
C ILE A 75 -3.66 -12.99 12.84
N ASN A 76 -2.83 -12.15 12.23
CA ASN A 76 -3.21 -10.83 11.75
C ASN A 76 -4.56 -10.93 10.99
N PRO A 77 -5.58 -10.12 11.32
CA PRO A 77 -6.89 -10.21 10.69
C PRO A 77 -6.84 -10.27 9.17
N SER A 78 -6.02 -9.44 8.51
CA SER A 78 -5.92 -9.48 7.04
C SER A 78 -5.28 -10.75 6.50
N TYR A 79 -4.44 -11.44 7.29
CA TYR A 79 -3.88 -12.73 6.89
C TYR A 79 -4.88 -13.86 7.08
N ARG A 80 -5.74 -13.75 8.09
CA ARG A 80 -6.91 -14.63 8.25
C ARG A 80 -7.89 -14.42 7.09
N ASP A 81 -8.19 -13.19 6.70
CA ASP A 81 -9.05 -12.90 5.55
C ASP A 81 -8.50 -13.53 4.27
N LEU A 82 -7.17 -13.47 4.06
CA LEU A 82 -6.52 -14.13 2.92
C LEU A 82 -6.66 -15.66 3.01
N ALA A 83 -6.47 -16.23 4.20
CA ALA A 83 -6.59 -17.66 4.45
C ALA A 83 -8.01 -18.16 4.14
N GLU A 84 -9.03 -17.44 4.62
CA GLU A 84 -10.44 -17.71 4.37
C GLU A 84 -10.79 -17.56 2.88
N HIS A 85 -10.33 -16.49 2.23
CA HIS A 85 -10.56 -16.23 0.79
C HIS A 85 -10.07 -17.38 -0.09
N TYR A 86 -8.89 -17.93 0.22
CA TYR A 86 -8.28 -19.01 -0.56
C TYR A 86 -8.56 -20.43 -0.02
N GLY A 87 -9.32 -20.55 1.08
CA GLY A 87 -9.62 -21.84 1.70
C GLY A 87 -8.43 -22.55 2.34
N VAL A 88 -7.40 -21.82 2.75
CA VAL A 88 -6.12 -22.38 3.22
C VAL A 88 -5.98 -22.26 4.73
N ALA A 89 -5.54 -23.33 5.41
CA ALA A 89 -5.17 -23.28 6.81
C ALA A 89 -3.75 -22.70 6.99
N VAL A 90 -3.62 -21.61 7.75
CA VAL A 90 -2.31 -21.03 8.08
C VAL A 90 -1.77 -21.68 9.36
N LEU A 91 -0.75 -22.52 9.21
CA LEU A 91 -0.07 -23.18 10.32
C LEU A 91 1.33 -22.58 10.48
N PRO A 92 1.54 -21.62 11.39
CA PRO A 92 2.87 -21.06 11.57
C PRO A 92 3.84 -22.13 12.05
N ALA A 93 5.04 -22.16 11.47
CA ALA A 93 6.07 -23.09 11.88
C ALA A 93 6.43 -22.87 13.36
N ARG A 94 6.48 -23.97 14.13
CA ARG A 94 6.75 -23.91 15.57
C ARG A 94 8.16 -23.38 15.83
N SER A 95 8.27 -22.41 16.74
CA SER A 95 9.58 -21.89 17.19
C SER A 95 10.44 -23.04 17.73
N ARG A 96 11.70 -23.12 17.28
CA ARG A 96 12.70 -24.13 17.68
C ARG A 96 12.43 -25.58 17.23
N LYS A 97 11.64 -25.82 16.17
CA LYS A 97 11.59 -27.12 15.46
C LYS A 97 12.07 -27.02 14.00
N PRO A 98 13.35 -27.33 13.71
CA PRO A 98 13.96 -27.19 12.37
C PRO A 98 13.27 -28.00 11.27
N ARG A 99 12.58 -29.09 11.63
CA ARG A 99 11.94 -29.99 10.66
C ARG A 99 10.73 -29.37 9.95
N ASP A 100 10.04 -28.42 10.59
CA ASP A 100 8.82 -27.81 10.02
C ASP A 100 9.18 -26.80 8.88
N LYS A 101 10.46 -26.36 8.78
CA LYS A 101 10.93 -25.32 7.83
C LYS A 101 11.94 -25.78 6.78
N ALA A 102 12.41 -27.02 6.87
CA ALA A 102 13.54 -27.51 6.09
C ALA A 102 13.37 -27.34 4.55
N LYS A 103 12.14 -27.46 4.03
CA LYS A 103 11.86 -27.32 2.59
C LYS A 103 12.00 -25.87 2.12
N VAL A 104 11.50 -24.91 2.89
CA VAL A 104 11.57 -23.49 2.55
C VAL A 104 13.01 -22.99 2.67
N GLU A 105 13.74 -23.37 3.73
CA GLU A 105 15.15 -23.00 3.90
C GLU A 105 16.02 -23.50 2.73
N VAL A 106 15.84 -24.76 2.32
CA VAL A 106 16.52 -25.31 1.14
C VAL A 106 16.07 -24.59 -0.13
N GLY A 107 14.78 -24.26 -0.26
CA GLY A 107 14.25 -23.48 -1.37
C GLY A 107 14.90 -22.10 -1.49
N VAL A 108 15.02 -21.37 -0.39
CA VAL A 108 15.68 -20.06 -0.33
C VAL A 108 17.14 -20.17 -0.77
N GLN A 109 17.91 -21.12 -0.24
CA GLN A 109 19.29 -21.34 -0.67
C GLN A 109 19.41 -21.66 -2.17
N VAL A 110 18.43 -22.40 -2.71
CA VAL A 110 18.37 -22.73 -4.14
C VAL A 110 18.07 -21.47 -4.97
N VAL A 111 17.13 -20.63 -4.54
CA VAL A 111 16.80 -19.35 -5.18
C VAL A 111 18.01 -18.40 -5.14
N GLU A 112 18.69 -18.27 -4.00
CA GLU A 112 19.90 -17.46 -3.88
C GLU A 112 20.99 -17.91 -4.86
N ARG A 113 21.24 -19.22 -4.94
CA ARG A 113 22.31 -19.77 -5.77
C ARG A 113 22.02 -19.73 -7.26
N TRP A 114 20.78 -19.97 -7.68
CA TRP A 114 20.43 -20.14 -9.10
C TRP A 114 19.77 -18.92 -9.71
N ILE A 115 19.12 -18.09 -8.91
CA ILE A 115 18.43 -16.89 -9.37
C ILE A 115 19.26 -15.66 -9.00
N LEU A 116 19.46 -15.39 -7.71
CA LEU A 116 20.11 -14.14 -7.28
C LEU A 116 21.58 -14.06 -7.71
N ALA A 117 22.33 -15.15 -7.59
CA ALA A 117 23.72 -15.17 -8.05
C ALA A 117 23.85 -14.97 -9.56
N ALA A 118 22.88 -15.40 -10.36
CA ALA A 118 22.85 -15.18 -11.80
C ALA A 118 22.48 -13.73 -12.18
N LEU A 119 21.72 -13.05 -11.31
CA LEU A 119 21.30 -11.67 -11.51
C LEU A 119 22.23 -10.63 -10.88
N ARG A 120 23.23 -11.04 -10.08
CA ARG A 120 24.08 -10.14 -9.27
C ARG A 120 24.82 -9.05 -10.06
N ASN A 121 25.13 -9.29 -11.33
CA ASN A 121 25.83 -8.36 -12.20
C ASN A 121 24.90 -7.62 -13.18
N ARG A 122 23.58 -7.75 -13.02
CA ARG A 122 22.59 -7.08 -13.85
C ARG A 122 21.96 -5.93 -13.09
N GLN A 123 21.84 -4.80 -13.77
CA GLN A 123 21.09 -3.66 -13.29
C GLN A 123 19.65 -3.74 -13.80
N PHE A 124 18.73 -3.35 -12.93
CA PHE A 124 17.30 -3.31 -13.21
C PHE A 124 16.79 -1.92 -12.89
N PHE A 125 15.75 -1.47 -13.58
CA PHE A 125 15.20 -0.13 -13.45
C PHE A 125 13.72 -0.12 -13.04
N SER A 126 13.12 -1.29 -12.91
CA SER A 126 11.79 -1.44 -12.32
C SER A 126 11.64 -2.79 -11.63
N LEU A 127 10.69 -2.89 -10.70
CA LEU A 127 10.34 -4.17 -10.07
C LEU A 127 9.81 -5.18 -11.11
N GLY A 128 9.04 -4.71 -12.09
CA GLY A 128 8.51 -5.55 -13.17
C GLY A 128 9.63 -6.19 -13.99
N GLU A 129 10.63 -5.41 -14.40
CA GLU A 129 11.79 -5.91 -15.13
C GLU A 129 12.57 -6.97 -14.34
N LEU A 130 12.78 -6.73 -13.04
CA LEU A 130 13.43 -7.69 -12.15
C LEU A 130 12.60 -8.99 -12.07
N ASN A 131 11.28 -8.89 -11.90
CA ASN A 131 10.41 -10.06 -11.83
C ASN A 131 10.33 -10.84 -13.14
N THR A 132 10.38 -10.17 -14.30
CA THR A 132 10.51 -10.85 -15.61
C THR A 132 11.83 -11.60 -15.72
N ALA A 133 12.94 -11.05 -15.22
CA ALA A 133 14.21 -11.78 -15.20
C ALA A 133 14.20 -12.96 -14.23
N ILE A 134 13.56 -12.80 -13.06
CA ILE A 134 13.38 -13.88 -12.08
C ILE A 134 12.52 -14.99 -12.67
N SER A 135 11.42 -14.70 -13.37
CA SER A 135 10.51 -15.73 -13.90
C SER A 135 11.20 -16.66 -14.90
N VAL A 136 12.06 -16.12 -15.78
CA VAL A 136 12.86 -16.93 -16.72
C VAL A 136 13.81 -17.88 -15.98
N LEU A 137 14.46 -17.40 -14.91
CA LEU A 137 15.37 -18.24 -14.11
C LEU A 137 14.62 -19.25 -13.25
N LEU A 138 13.44 -18.88 -12.76
CA LEU A 138 12.55 -19.73 -11.98
C LEU A 138 12.03 -20.90 -12.81
N GLU A 139 11.65 -20.66 -14.07
CA GLU A 139 11.25 -21.72 -14.99
C GLU A 139 12.38 -22.72 -15.22
N ARG A 140 13.59 -22.22 -15.52
CA ARG A 140 14.80 -23.07 -15.65
C ARG A 140 15.10 -23.85 -14.37
N LEU A 141 14.94 -23.21 -13.22
CA LEU A 141 15.15 -23.85 -11.91
C LEU A 141 14.19 -25.03 -11.70
N ASN A 142 12.90 -24.84 -12.03
CA ASN A 142 11.88 -25.86 -11.83
C ASN A 142 11.97 -26.99 -12.86
N GLN A 143 12.43 -26.72 -14.08
CA GLN A 143 12.64 -27.74 -15.12
C GLN A 143 13.95 -28.53 -14.93
N ARG A 144 14.88 -28.03 -14.11
CA ARG A 144 16.17 -28.68 -13.89
C ARG A 144 15.99 -30.11 -13.33
N PRO A 145 16.66 -31.12 -13.92
CA PRO A 145 16.63 -32.47 -13.40
C PRO A 145 17.10 -32.57 -11.95
N PHE A 146 16.47 -33.44 -11.18
CA PHE A 146 16.96 -33.78 -9.85
C PHE A 146 18.29 -34.54 -9.93
N LYS A 147 19.12 -34.43 -8.89
CA LYS A 147 20.41 -35.14 -8.82
C LYS A 147 20.27 -36.63 -8.46
N LYS A 148 19.27 -36.96 -7.64
CA LYS A 148 19.10 -38.30 -7.02
C LYS A 148 17.73 -38.94 -7.32
N LEU A 149 16.86 -38.23 -8.03
CA LEU A 149 15.51 -38.66 -8.36
C LEU A 149 15.29 -38.49 -9.86
N PRO A 150 14.39 -39.26 -10.49
CA PRO A 150 14.01 -39.03 -11.88
C PRO A 150 13.19 -37.73 -12.03
N GLY A 151 13.23 -37.15 -13.23
CA GLY A 151 12.46 -35.96 -13.56
C GLY A 151 12.99 -34.67 -12.93
N SER A 152 12.10 -33.70 -12.74
CA SER A 152 12.36 -32.36 -12.24
C SER A 152 11.29 -31.92 -11.24
N ARG A 153 11.46 -30.74 -10.63
CA ARG A 153 10.42 -30.15 -9.76
C ARG A 153 9.11 -29.96 -10.53
N ARG A 154 9.22 -29.57 -11.81
CA ARG A 154 8.07 -29.37 -12.69
C ARG A 154 7.31 -30.68 -12.93
N SER A 155 8.00 -31.76 -13.31
CA SER A 155 7.32 -33.04 -13.55
C SER A 155 6.73 -33.63 -12.27
N ALA A 156 7.42 -33.46 -11.13
CA ALA A 156 6.90 -33.86 -9.83
C ALA A 156 5.67 -33.04 -9.41
N PHE A 157 5.64 -31.74 -9.72
CA PHE A 157 4.48 -30.88 -9.49
C PHE A 157 3.26 -31.37 -10.26
N GLU A 158 3.42 -31.59 -11.57
CA GLU A 158 2.33 -32.04 -12.45
C GLU A 158 1.77 -33.39 -12.02
N THR A 159 2.62 -34.29 -11.51
CA THR A 159 2.22 -35.65 -11.11
C THR A 159 1.63 -35.70 -9.69
N ILE A 160 2.14 -34.90 -8.76
CA ILE A 160 1.86 -35.04 -7.32
C ILE A 160 1.01 -33.90 -6.79
N ASP A 161 1.48 -32.66 -6.95
CA ASP A 161 0.87 -31.51 -6.28
C ASP A 161 -0.32 -30.96 -7.06
N GLN A 162 -0.17 -30.76 -8.39
CA GLN A 162 -1.20 -30.18 -9.25
C GLN A 162 -2.58 -30.85 -9.11
N PRO A 163 -2.72 -32.19 -9.14
CA PRO A 163 -4.03 -32.84 -8.95
C PRO A 163 -4.59 -32.72 -7.53
N ALA A 164 -3.76 -32.38 -6.54
CA ALA A 164 -4.14 -32.22 -5.14
C ALA A 164 -4.42 -30.76 -4.74
N LEU A 165 -4.18 -29.79 -5.62
CA LEU A 165 -4.45 -28.38 -5.36
C LEU A 165 -5.96 -28.12 -5.35
N GLN A 166 -6.38 -27.23 -4.45
CA GLN A 166 -7.71 -26.66 -4.47
C GLN A 166 -7.81 -25.58 -5.56
N PRO A 167 -8.99 -25.42 -6.18
CA PRO A 167 -9.19 -24.41 -7.21
C PRO A 167 -9.06 -23.00 -6.63
N LEU A 168 -8.59 -22.06 -7.45
CA LEU A 168 -8.57 -20.65 -7.08
C LEU A 168 -9.99 -20.07 -7.09
N PRO A 169 -10.30 -19.11 -6.20
CA PRO A 169 -11.50 -18.29 -6.31
C PRO A 169 -11.54 -17.53 -7.64
N GLU A 170 -12.73 -17.17 -8.11
CA GLU A 170 -12.94 -16.42 -9.36
C GLU A 170 -12.20 -15.07 -9.37
N HIS A 171 -12.08 -14.44 -8.20
CA HIS A 171 -11.41 -13.15 -8.04
C HIS A 171 -10.20 -13.28 -7.12
N PRO A 172 -9.04 -12.71 -7.50
CA PRO A 172 -7.88 -12.64 -6.63
C PRO A 172 -8.18 -11.86 -5.35
N TYR A 173 -7.56 -12.28 -4.25
CA TYR A 173 -7.61 -11.53 -3.01
C TYR A 173 -7.05 -10.10 -3.18
N VAL A 174 -7.83 -9.11 -2.76
CA VAL A 174 -7.42 -7.70 -2.75
C VAL A 174 -7.26 -7.25 -1.31
N TYR A 175 -6.01 -7.04 -0.90
CA TYR A 175 -5.70 -6.47 0.40
C TYR A 175 -6.28 -5.05 0.51
N ALA A 176 -6.95 -4.78 1.64
CA ALA A 176 -7.52 -3.49 1.94
C ALA A 176 -7.22 -3.06 3.39
N GLU A 177 -6.78 -1.83 3.58
CA GLU A 177 -6.64 -1.21 4.90
C GLU A 177 -7.83 -0.33 5.21
N TRP A 178 -8.34 -0.41 6.43
CA TRP A 178 -9.37 0.48 6.91
C TRP A 178 -8.78 1.57 7.79
N LYS A 179 -9.09 2.83 7.49
CA LYS A 179 -8.69 4.00 8.29
C LYS A 179 -9.89 4.86 8.61
N LYS A 180 -9.97 5.34 9.86
CA LYS A 180 -10.91 6.39 10.23
C LYS A 180 -10.31 7.74 9.90
N VAL A 181 -11.01 8.52 9.10
CA VAL A 181 -10.59 9.87 8.67
C VAL A 181 -11.70 10.86 8.98
N ARG A 182 -11.35 12.13 9.14
CA ARG A 182 -12.33 13.19 9.32
C ARG A 182 -12.42 14.03 8.07
N VAL A 183 -13.64 14.31 7.62
CA VAL A 183 -13.87 15.22 6.50
C VAL A 183 -13.56 16.64 6.94
N HIS A 184 -12.65 17.28 6.23
CA HIS A 184 -12.26 18.65 6.47
C HIS A 184 -13.28 19.62 5.86
N ILE A 185 -13.15 20.90 6.22
CA ILE A 185 -14.10 21.95 5.81
C ILE A 185 -14.13 22.17 4.29
N ASP A 186 -13.08 21.75 3.61
CA ASP A 186 -12.90 21.78 2.16
C ASP A 186 -13.46 20.52 1.50
N TYR A 187 -14.32 19.74 2.18
CA TYR A 187 -14.94 18.51 1.69
C TYR A 187 -13.93 17.44 1.22
N HIS A 188 -12.71 17.44 1.77
CA HIS A 188 -11.70 16.42 1.51
C HIS A 188 -11.37 15.59 2.76
N VAL A 189 -10.93 14.36 2.52
CA VAL A 189 -10.26 13.51 3.50
C VAL A 189 -8.81 13.33 3.11
N GLU A 190 -7.91 13.38 4.11
CA GLU A 190 -6.49 13.12 3.90
C GLU A 190 -6.20 11.63 4.08
N VAL A 191 -5.52 11.04 3.09
CA VAL A 191 -5.06 9.66 3.08
C VAL A 191 -3.62 9.64 2.61
N ASP A 192 -2.70 9.18 3.46
CA ASP A 192 -1.26 9.05 3.17
C ASP A 192 -0.62 10.34 2.61
N GLY A 193 -1.14 11.50 2.99
CA GLY A 193 -0.69 12.82 2.53
C GLY A 193 -1.28 13.28 1.19
N HIS A 194 -2.22 12.54 0.60
CA HIS A 194 -3.03 12.96 -0.55
C HIS A 194 -4.47 13.26 -0.11
N TYR A 195 -5.16 14.15 -0.83
CA TYR A 195 -6.48 14.65 -0.46
C TYR A 195 -7.54 14.16 -1.44
N TYR A 196 -8.58 13.49 -0.93
CA TYR A 196 -9.67 12.96 -1.76
C TYR A 196 -10.98 13.61 -1.38
N SER A 197 -11.70 14.14 -2.38
CA SER A 197 -13.01 14.76 -2.15
C SER A 197 -14.07 13.74 -1.72
N VAL A 198 -15.04 14.17 -0.92
CA VAL A 198 -16.23 13.41 -0.54
C VAL A 198 -17.44 14.35 -0.56
N PRO A 199 -18.69 13.85 -0.63
CA PRO A 199 -19.87 14.69 -0.63
C PRO A 199 -19.85 15.73 0.50
N TYR A 200 -20.00 17.00 0.14
CA TYR A 200 -19.83 18.14 1.07
C TYR A 200 -20.74 18.10 2.30
N GLN A 201 -21.88 17.40 2.21
CA GLN A 201 -22.79 17.20 3.34
C GLN A 201 -22.10 16.48 4.51
N LEU A 202 -21.02 15.76 4.22
CA LEU A 202 -20.25 14.99 5.20
C LEU A 202 -19.14 15.81 5.86
N VAL A 203 -19.02 17.11 5.57
CA VAL A 203 -18.05 18.00 6.23
C VAL A 203 -18.14 17.86 7.76
N LYS A 204 -16.98 17.79 8.42
CA LYS A 204 -16.79 17.53 9.86
C LYS A 204 -17.16 16.13 10.37
N HIS A 205 -17.81 15.28 9.58
CA HIS A 205 -18.10 13.90 9.95
C HIS A 205 -16.85 13.02 9.90
N GLN A 206 -16.90 11.89 10.61
CA GLN A 206 -15.90 10.83 10.49
C GLN A 206 -16.36 9.82 9.45
N LEU A 207 -15.43 9.41 8.59
CA LEU A 207 -15.62 8.39 7.57
C LEU A 207 -14.67 7.22 7.82
N GLU A 208 -15.06 6.06 7.34
CA GLU A 208 -14.17 4.91 7.21
C GLU A 208 -13.68 4.83 5.78
N VAL A 209 -12.38 4.74 5.58
CA VAL A 209 -11.77 4.66 4.26
C VAL A 209 -11.15 3.29 4.09
N ARG A 210 -11.59 2.59 3.05
CA ARG A 210 -11.00 1.35 2.57
C ARG A 210 -9.96 1.68 1.51
N LEU A 211 -8.72 1.27 1.76
CA LEU A 211 -7.56 1.55 0.93
C LEU A 211 -7.04 0.27 0.32
N THR A 212 -7.12 0.16 -1.01
CA THR A 212 -6.46 -0.90 -1.75
C THR A 212 -5.17 -0.37 -2.39
N ALA A 213 -4.45 -1.22 -3.13
CA ALA A 213 -3.30 -0.77 -3.92
C ALA A 213 -3.67 0.31 -4.96
N GLN A 214 -4.91 0.29 -5.48
CA GLN A 214 -5.33 1.12 -6.60
C GLN A 214 -6.48 2.07 -6.27
N THR A 215 -7.23 1.83 -5.19
CA THR A 215 -8.46 2.58 -4.91
C THR A 215 -8.51 3.11 -3.48
N VAL A 216 -9.20 4.23 -3.33
CA VAL A 216 -9.58 4.85 -2.06
C VAL A 216 -11.10 4.95 -2.05
N GLU A 217 -11.75 4.11 -1.25
CA GLU A 217 -13.20 4.08 -1.10
C GLU A 217 -13.57 4.68 0.26
N CYS A 218 -14.44 5.68 0.28
CA CYS A 218 -14.90 6.34 1.49
C CYS A 218 -16.30 5.84 1.86
N PHE A 219 -16.51 5.51 3.12
CA PHE A 219 -17.76 5.00 3.67
C PHE A 219 -18.25 5.88 4.82
N HIS A 220 -19.56 6.16 4.81
CA HIS A 220 -20.28 6.78 5.92
C HIS A 220 -21.41 5.84 6.33
N ALA A 221 -21.48 5.45 7.61
CA ALA A 221 -22.51 4.54 8.11
C ALA A 221 -22.67 3.26 7.24
N ASN A 222 -21.56 2.60 6.91
CA ASN A 222 -21.47 1.42 6.04
C ASN A 222 -21.95 1.59 4.58
N GLN A 223 -22.26 2.81 4.15
CA GLN A 223 -22.56 3.12 2.75
C GLN A 223 -21.36 3.78 2.08
N ARG A 224 -20.98 3.29 0.89
CA ARG A 224 -19.90 3.89 0.10
C ARG A 224 -20.38 5.22 -0.46
N VAL A 225 -19.74 6.31 -0.04
CA VAL A 225 -20.09 7.69 -0.42
C VAL A 225 -19.16 8.27 -1.49
N ALA A 226 -17.97 7.71 -1.68
CA ALA A 226 -17.03 8.11 -2.71
C ALA A 226 -16.07 6.97 -3.07
N SER A 227 -15.55 6.95 -4.29
CA SER A 227 -14.50 6.04 -4.74
C SER A 227 -13.54 6.76 -5.69
N HIS A 228 -12.24 6.64 -5.44
CA HIS A 228 -11.18 7.32 -6.21
C HIS A 228 -10.07 6.36 -6.59
N LEU A 229 -9.35 6.67 -7.68
CA LEU A 229 -8.06 6.07 -7.95
C LEU A 229 -7.03 6.57 -6.91
N ARG A 230 -6.25 5.66 -6.35
CA ARG A 230 -5.23 5.97 -5.34
C ARG A 230 -4.02 6.63 -6.01
N SER A 231 -3.68 7.82 -5.52
CA SER A 231 -2.52 8.61 -5.94
C SER A 231 -1.40 8.52 -4.90
N GLN A 232 -0.16 8.41 -5.39
CA GLN A 232 1.06 8.46 -4.55
C GLN A 232 1.63 9.88 -4.40
N HIS A 233 1.04 10.88 -5.07
CA HIS A 233 1.53 12.26 -5.05
C HIS A 233 1.10 12.99 -3.77
N LYS A 234 2.00 13.12 -2.79
CA LYS A 234 1.72 13.85 -1.55
C LYS A 234 1.48 15.35 -1.81
N GLY A 235 0.59 15.95 -1.02
CA GLY A 235 0.21 17.37 -1.11
C GLY A 235 -0.69 17.73 -2.29
N ARG A 236 -1.21 16.74 -3.03
CA ARG A 236 -2.11 16.95 -4.18
C ARG A 236 -3.53 16.52 -3.83
N HIS A 237 -4.49 16.95 -4.66
CA HIS A 237 -5.91 16.71 -4.50
C HIS A 237 -6.45 15.90 -5.68
N THR A 238 -7.35 14.97 -5.39
CA THR A 238 -8.21 14.26 -6.35
C THR A 238 -9.66 14.62 -6.04
N THR A 239 -10.23 15.45 -6.89
CA THR A 239 -11.52 16.12 -6.63
C THR A 239 -12.54 15.70 -7.69
N GLN A 240 -13.69 15.20 -7.26
CA GLN A 240 -14.85 14.95 -8.12
C GLN A 240 -15.83 16.11 -7.97
N THR A 241 -16.28 16.66 -9.09
CA THR A 241 -17.14 17.86 -9.11
C THR A 241 -18.49 17.63 -8.44
N GLU A 242 -19.02 16.40 -8.53
CA GLU A 242 -20.27 15.98 -7.89
C GLU A 242 -20.25 16.03 -6.35
N HIS A 243 -19.06 15.99 -5.74
CA HIS A 243 -18.90 16.10 -4.30
C HIS A 243 -19.07 17.53 -3.78
N MET A 244 -18.97 18.53 -4.65
CA MET A 244 -19.08 19.94 -4.26
C MET A 244 -20.55 20.34 -3.96
N PRO A 245 -20.82 21.27 -3.04
CA PRO A 245 -22.16 21.84 -2.85
C PRO A 245 -22.73 22.47 -4.12
N LYS A 246 -24.04 22.45 -4.35
CA LYS A 246 -24.64 23.16 -5.51
C LYS A 246 -24.30 24.65 -5.49
N SER A 247 -24.38 25.28 -4.32
CA SER A 247 -23.91 26.65 -4.12
C SER A 247 -22.40 26.80 -4.25
N HIS A 248 -21.55 25.77 -4.19
CA HIS A 248 -20.10 25.86 -4.47
C HIS A 248 -19.76 25.52 -5.92
N ARG A 249 -20.62 24.71 -6.57
CA ARG A 249 -20.67 24.55 -8.03
C ARG A 249 -21.11 25.86 -8.68
N GLU A 250 -21.91 26.67 -7.98
CA GLU A 250 -22.45 27.95 -8.46
C GLU A 250 -21.77 29.20 -7.84
N HIS A 251 -21.23 29.17 -6.60
CA HIS A 251 -20.82 30.31 -5.72
C HIS A 251 -20.04 29.90 -4.42
N ALA A 252 -18.83 29.35 -4.49
CA ALA A 252 -18.05 28.87 -3.32
C ALA A 252 -18.12 29.72 -2.00
N GLU A 253 -18.89 29.28 -0.98
CA GLU A 253 -19.14 29.98 0.30
C GLU A 253 -17.95 30.04 1.29
N TRP A 254 -16.83 29.41 0.96
CA TRP A 254 -15.52 29.94 1.37
C TRP A 254 -14.98 30.72 0.19
N THR A 255 -15.20 32.03 0.19
CA THR A 255 -14.56 32.86 -0.80
C THR A 255 -13.12 33.16 -0.37
N PRO A 256 -12.18 33.24 -1.31
CA PRO A 256 -10.87 33.80 -1.04
C PRO A 256 -10.93 35.10 -0.23
N GLN A 257 -11.93 35.96 -0.52
CA GLN A 257 -12.15 37.20 0.20
C GLN A 257 -12.43 37.02 1.71
N ARG A 258 -13.11 35.95 2.11
CA ARG A 258 -13.40 35.71 3.54
C ARG A 258 -12.15 35.30 4.32
N LEU A 259 -11.28 34.49 3.73
CA LEU A 259 -9.99 34.12 4.33
C LEU A 259 -9.04 35.32 4.41
N ILE A 260 -9.04 36.17 3.38
CA ILE A 260 -8.28 37.42 3.36
C ILE A 260 -8.79 38.36 4.46
N ARG A 261 -10.11 38.59 4.57
CA ARG A 261 -10.71 39.41 5.65
C ARG A 261 -10.40 38.90 7.05
N TRP A 262 -10.32 37.59 7.24
CA TRP A 262 -9.94 37.04 8.53
C TRP A 262 -8.46 37.27 8.81
N ALA A 263 -7.58 37.11 7.83
CA ALA A 263 -6.17 37.45 7.98
C ALA A 263 -5.90 38.94 8.23
N GLU A 264 -6.72 39.83 7.68
CA GLU A 264 -6.64 41.27 7.96
C GLU A 264 -6.81 41.60 9.44
N GLN A 265 -7.50 40.75 10.22
CA GLN A 265 -7.62 40.92 11.67
C GLN A 265 -6.28 40.69 12.40
N THR A 266 -5.40 39.88 11.84
CA THR A 266 -4.03 39.66 12.35
C THR A 266 -3.07 40.73 11.83
N GLY A 267 -3.19 41.13 10.56
CA GLY A 267 -2.41 42.20 9.97
C GLY A 267 -2.27 42.12 8.44
N PRO A 268 -1.77 43.20 7.81
CA PRO A 268 -1.69 43.32 6.36
C PRO A 268 -0.76 42.28 5.70
N ASN A 269 0.34 41.91 6.34
CA ASN A 269 1.27 40.92 5.80
C ASN A 269 0.69 39.50 5.87
N THR A 270 -0.06 39.18 6.93
CA THR A 270 -0.78 37.91 7.05
C THR A 270 -1.82 37.79 5.92
N ALA A 271 -2.55 38.86 5.63
CA ALA A 271 -3.50 38.90 4.51
C ALA A 271 -2.80 38.71 3.15
N GLY A 272 -1.64 39.35 2.95
CA GLY A 272 -0.82 39.20 1.74
C GLY A 272 -0.36 37.76 1.50
N VAL A 273 0.11 37.05 2.53
CA VAL A 273 0.52 35.63 2.41
C VAL A 273 -0.66 34.74 2.04
N ILE A 274 -1.83 34.96 2.66
CA ILE A 274 -3.04 34.19 2.33
C ILE A 274 -3.47 34.44 0.90
N ALA A 275 -3.52 35.69 0.44
CA ALA A 275 -3.86 36.01 -0.95
C ALA A 275 -2.89 35.31 -1.94
N TYR A 276 -1.59 35.39 -1.69
CA TYR A 276 -0.56 34.75 -2.51
C TYR A 276 -0.73 33.23 -2.63
N ILE A 277 -1.07 32.56 -1.53
CA ILE A 277 -1.31 31.10 -1.53
C ILE A 277 -2.54 30.75 -2.37
N LEU A 278 -3.60 31.55 -2.30
CA LEU A 278 -4.86 31.31 -3.00
C LEU A 278 -4.73 31.54 -4.51
N GLU A 279 -4.00 32.57 -4.92
CA GLU A 279 -3.79 32.94 -6.34
C GLU A 279 -2.93 31.93 -7.10
N ARG A 280 -1.97 31.28 -6.44
CA ARG A 280 -1.06 30.30 -7.08
C ARG A 280 -1.67 28.91 -7.26
N ARG A 281 -2.92 28.67 -6.86
CA ARG A 281 -3.58 27.37 -6.98
C ARG A 281 -4.60 27.41 -8.12
N ILE A 282 -4.59 26.37 -8.96
CA ILE A 282 -5.56 26.18 -10.08
C ILE A 282 -7.01 26.34 -9.58
N HIS A 283 -7.27 25.89 -8.36
CA HIS A 283 -8.52 26.12 -7.65
C HIS A 283 -8.17 26.73 -6.28
N PRO A 284 -8.63 27.96 -5.95
CA PRO A 284 -8.32 28.63 -4.68
C PRO A 284 -8.65 27.78 -3.44
N GLN A 285 -9.65 26.89 -3.55
CA GLN A 285 -10.05 25.98 -2.47
C GLN A 285 -8.91 25.05 -2.02
N HIS A 286 -7.99 24.69 -2.92
CA HIS A 286 -6.82 23.88 -2.59
C HIS A 286 -5.81 24.61 -1.67
N GLY A 287 -5.95 25.93 -1.51
CA GLY A 287 -5.16 26.73 -0.58
C GLY A 287 -5.76 26.83 0.82
N PHE A 288 -7.05 26.54 1.01
CA PHE A 288 -7.77 26.83 2.26
C PHE A 288 -7.15 26.16 3.48
N ARG A 289 -6.72 24.89 3.37
CA ARG A 289 -6.05 24.20 4.47
C ARG A 289 -4.74 24.86 4.87
N ALA A 290 -3.95 25.34 3.92
CA ALA A 290 -2.71 26.05 4.20
C ALA A 290 -2.99 27.41 4.87
N CYS A 291 -3.94 28.18 4.32
CA CYS A 291 -4.37 29.46 4.89
C CYS A 291 -4.88 29.31 6.34
N LEU A 292 -5.68 28.28 6.61
CA LEU A 292 -6.19 28.00 7.96
C LEU A 292 -5.11 27.49 8.92
N GLY A 293 -4.12 26.76 8.39
CA GLY A 293 -2.94 26.37 9.17
C GLY A 293 -2.19 27.60 9.67
N ILE A 294 -1.96 28.57 8.79
CA ILE A 294 -1.32 29.86 9.11
C ILE A 294 -2.16 30.62 10.14
N LEU A 295 -3.46 30.77 9.91
CA LEU A 295 -4.35 31.47 10.85
C LEU A 295 -4.47 30.80 12.23
N ARG A 296 -4.19 29.49 12.34
CA ARG A 296 -4.13 28.82 13.65
C ARG A 296 -2.86 29.12 14.42
N LEU A 297 -1.76 29.51 13.75
CA LEU A 297 -0.52 29.86 14.42
C LEU A 297 -0.66 31.13 15.26
N SER A 298 -1.62 32.03 14.94
CA SER A 298 -1.90 33.20 15.78
C SER A 298 -2.36 32.80 17.18
N LYS A 299 -3.12 31.70 17.31
CA LYS A 299 -3.56 31.17 18.61
C LYS A 299 -2.43 30.58 19.44
N GLN A 300 -1.38 30.06 18.79
CA GLN A 300 -0.28 29.38 19.45
C GLN A 300 0.90 30.30 19.76
N HIS A 301 1.12 31.32 18.92
CA HIS A 301 2.32 32.15 18.97
C HIS A 301 2.05 33.65 19.10
N GLY A 302 0.78 34.07 19.10
CA GLY A 302 0.36 35.47 19.13
C GLY A 302 0.29 36.09 17.74
N GLU A 303 -0.59 37.08 17.58
CA GLU A 303 -0.85 37.77 16.30
C GLU A 303 0.37 38.56 15.82
N GLU A 304 1.04 39.31 16.71
CA GLU A 304 2.24 40.09 16.36
C GLU A 304 3.37 39.23 15.79
N ARG A 305 3.59 38.05 16.37
CA ARG A 305 4.66 37.15 15.95
C ARG A 305 4.33 36.49 14.61
N LEU A 306 3.06 36.18 14.36
CA LEU A 306 2.60 35.67 13.08
C LEU A 306 2.78 36.73 11.99
N GLU A 307 2.37 37.97 12.26
CA GLU A 307 2.47 39.07 11.32
C GLU A 307 3.93 39.37 10.91
N ALA A 308 4.85 39.42 11.87
CA ALA A 308 6.28 39.59 11.59
C ALA A 308 6.88 38.41 10.79
N ALA A 309 6.38 37.18 10.98
CA ALA A 309 6.79 36.02 10.19
C ALA A 309 6.24 36.09 8.76
N CYS A 310 4.99 36.52 8.58
CA CYS A 310 4.37 36.74 7.28
C CYS A 310 5.08 37.85 6.50
N GLN A 311 5.51 38.93 7.17
CA GLN A 311 6.32 40.00 6.55
C GLN A 311 7.61 39.45 5.95
N ARG A 312 8.32 38.58 6.68
CA ARG A 312 9.54 37.92 6.16
C ARG A 312 9.24 36.98 5.01
N ALA A 313 8.12 36.25 5.07
CA ALA A 313 7.72 35.31 4.03
C ALA A 313 7.36 36.01 2.70
N LEU A 314 6.83 37.22 2.74
CA LEU A 314 6.54 38.02 1.53
C LEU A 314 7.80 38.65 0.90
N ALA A 315 8.90 38.75 1.65
CA ALA A 315 10.17 39.28 1.16
C ALA A 315 11.08 38.21 0.50
N LEU A 316 10.62 36.96 0.42
CA LEU A 316 11.31 35.80 -0.17
C LEU A 316 10.73 35.47 -1.55
#